data_AF-X0ZZ73-F1
#
_entry.id   AF-X0ZZ73-F1
#
_cell.length_a   1.000
_cell.length_b   1.000
_cell.length_c   1.000
_cell.angle_alpha   90.00
_cell.angle_beta   90.00
_cell.angle_gamma   90.00
#
_symmetry.space_group_name_H-M   'P 1'
#
loop_
_entity.id
_entity.type
_entity.pdbx_description
1 polymer ?
#
loop_
_entity_poly.entity_id
_entity_poly.type
_entity_poly.pdbx_seq_one_letter_code
_entity_poly.pdbx_strand_id
1 'polypeptide(L)'
;MAELNNPKVKIKYTDGRLWVKGPTRNYDVVLVNLPPPSTLQLNRFYTVDFFQEAKKVLDQDGIIAILAPGSLTYLNEELINLNTCLLLSLGKVFPYTRVIPGDFNILLASSDSEILNLDADRIIQRFKDYQLSTKLLTEFYIKYKLDPGRLKWYIDTLSSALSSSKKIRINNDLFPSGVFYYLAFWNTLYSPGLNNIFRLMEKVNLKTFLFPLILFIIIFLLIRAKTNKLKKASLPVAIATTGFAGMAFQLIIILTFQSFYGNIYHRIGLLATAFMAGLALGSIVVNSIMERIKNKLSLLIKLEAAIVLYSVCLPFLLTSFHLYLGKPWVFSSVQIMLLL
;
A
#
# COMPACT_ATOMS: atom_id res chain seq x y z
N MET A 1 -11.06 31.16 2.81
CA MET A 1 -12.14 30.99 1.80
C MET A 1 -11.90 31.78 0.51
N ALA A 2 -11.19 32.92 0.52
CA ALA A 2 -10.89 33.67 -0.71
C ALA A 2 -10.09 32.90 -1.78
N GLU A 3 -9.14 32.04 -1.38
CA GLU A 3 -8.28 31.26 -2.28
C GLU A 3 -9.05 30.30 -3.22
N LEU A 4 -10.16 29.72 -2.74
CA LEU A 4 -10.96 28.74 -3.50
C LEU A 4 -11.90 29.40 -4.52
N ASN A 5 -12.10 30.72 -4.42
CA ASN A 5 -13.00 31.47 -5.30
C ASN A 5 -12.29 32.02 -6.56
N ASN A 6 -10.99 31.79 -6.71
CA ASN A 6 -10.24 32.23 -7.88
C ASN A 6 -10.74 31.48 -9.14
N PRO A 7 -11.05 32.16 -10.26
CA PRO A 7 -11.58 31.52 -11.47
C PRO A 7 -10.62 30.51 -12.11
N LYS A 8 -9.32 30.55 -11.78
CA LYS A 8 -8.34 29.56 -12.22
C LYS A 8 -8.44 28.23 -11.44
N VAL A 9 -9.07 28.24 -10.26
CA VAL A 9 -9.22 27.07 -9.40
C VAL A 9 -10.46 26.29 -9.83
N LYS A 10 -10.24 25.05 -10.28
CA LYS A 10 -11.32 24.12 -10.63
C LYS A 10 -11.35 22.97 -9.63
N ILE A 11 -12.35 22.99 -8.74
CA ILE A 11 -12.53 21.95 -7.73
C ILE A 11 -13.25 20.76 -8.36
N LYS A 12 -12.71 19.56 -8.15
CA LYS A 12 -13.33 18.29 -8.55
C LYS A 12 -13.49 17.40 -7.33
N TYR A 13 -14.73 17.17 -6.94
CA TYR A 13 -15.08 16.23 -5.86
C TYR A 13 -15.03 14.81 -6.40
N THR A 14 -13.83 14.26 -6.50
CA THR A 14 -13.60 12.90 -6.97
C THR A 14 -12.36 12.32 -6.34
N ASP A 15 -12.20 11.03 -6.53
CA ASP A 15 -11.01 10.31 -6.15
C ASP A 15 -9.82 10.74 -7.03
N GLY A 16 -8.75 11.27 -6.44
CA GLY A 16 -7.62 11.82 -7.19
C GLY A 16 -6.92 10.79 -8.09
N ARG A 17 -6.83 9.54 -7.65
CA ARG A 17 -6.25 8.45 -8.46
C ARG A 17 -7.17 8.07 -9.62
N LEU A 18 -8.49 8.02 -9.38
CA LEU A 18 -9.47 7.83 -10.45
C LEU A 18 -9.41 8.95 -11.49
N TRP A 19 -9.22 10.20 -11.06
CA TRP A 19 -9.09 11.35 -11.96
C TRP A 19 -7.90 11.20 -12.92
N VAL A 20 -6.76 10.75 -12.39
CA VAL A 20 -5.52 10.51 -13.15
C VAL A 20 -5.67 9.35 -14.13
N LYS A 21 -6.47 8.32 -13.80
CA LYS A 21 -6.80 7.20 -14.72
C LYS A 21 -7.66 7.58 -15.93
N GLY A 22 -8.24 8.78 -15.93
CA GLY A 22 -9.11 9.27 -17.01
C GLY A 22 -8.35 9.58 -18.32
N PRO A 23 -8.93 10.39 -19.21
CA PRO A 23 -8.25 10.84 -20.42
C PRO A 23 -6.89 11.44 -20.11
N THR A 24 -5.93 11.27 -21.03
CA THR A 24 -4.63 11.93 -20.97
C THR A 24 -4.81 13.44 -20.85
N ARG A 25 -3.95 14.04 -20.04
CA ARG A 25 -3.89 15.47 -19.77
C ARG A 25 -2.43 15.89 -19.77
N ASN A 26 -2.21 17.19 -19.87
CA ASN A 26 -0.89 17.79 -19.99
C ASN A 26 -0.75 18.75 -18.80
N TYR A 27 -0.42 18.20 -17.63
CA TYR A 27 -0.12 18.99 -16.45
C TYR A 27 1.40 19.23 -16.38
N ASP A 28 1.80 20.48 -16.15
CA ASP A 28 3.21 20.80 -15.87
C ASP A 28 3.62 20.30 -14.48
N VAL A 29 2.70 20.33 -13.51
CA VAL A 29 2.98 19.96 -12.11
C VAL A 29 1.84 19.16 -11.51
N VAL A 30 2.17 18.05 -10.86
CA VAL A 30 1.26 17.26 -10.01
C VAL A 30 1.74 17.30 -8.57
N LEU A 31 0.93 17.88 -7.69
CA LEU A 31 1.20 17.94 -6.25
C LEU A 31 0.33 16.92 -5.51
N VAL A 32 0.96 15.93 -4.89
CA VAL A 32 0.27 14.94 -4.04
C VAL A 32 0.37 15.38 -2.59
N ASN A 33 -0.58 16.23 -2.18
CA ASN A 33 -0.68 16.72 -0.81
C ASN A 33 -1.57 15.81 0.05
N LEU A 34 -1.08 14.60 0.32
CA LEU A 34 -1.76 13.61 1.16
C LEU A 34 -0.91 13.30 2.40
N PRO A 35 -1.53 12.82 3.49
CA PRO A 35 -0.78 12.25 4.60
C PRO A 35 0.10 11.07 4.13
N PRO A 36 1.17 10.74 4.87
CA PRO A 36 2.03 9.59 4.60
C PRO A 36 1.24 8.28 4.41
N PRO A 37 1.84 7.22 3.83
CA PRO A 37 1.18 5.95 3.53
C PRO A 37 0.84 5.12 4.79
N SER A 38 -0.03 5.64 5.66
CA SER A 38 -0.40 5.06 6.94
C SER A 38 -1.51 4.01 6.84
N THR A 39 -2.25 4.03 5.73
CA THR A 39 -3.32 3.08 5.42
C THR A 39 -3.18 2.62 3.97
N LEU A 40 -3.81 1.50 3.60
CA LEU A 40 -3.82 1.04 2.21
C LEU A 40 -4.46 2.05 1.25
N GLN A 41 -5.48 2.76 1.72
CA GLN A 41 -6.12 3.83 0.96
C GLN A 41 -5.15 4.97 0.61
N LEU A 42 -4.33 5.40 1.57
CA LEU A 42 -3.34 6.46 1.34
C LEU A 42 -2.15 5.92 0.54
N ASN A 43 -1.68 4.73 0.87
CA ASN A 43 -0.52 4.10 0.25
C ASN A 43 -0.65 3.94 -1.26
N ARG A 44 -1.87 3.78 -1.78
CA ARG A 44 -2.10 3.66 -3.22
C ARG A 44 -1.66 4.90 -4.03
N PHE A 45 -1.35 6.03 -3.39
CA PHE A 45 -0.76 7.24 -4.02
C PHE A 45 0.77 7.28 -3.93
N TYR A 46 1.37 6.25 -3.36
CA TYR A 46 2.80 6.10 -3.14
C TYR A 46 3.36 4.85 -3.83
N THR A 47 2.58 4.23 -4.72
CA THR A 47 2.94 3.00 -5.45
C THR A 47 3.47 3.31 -6.84
N VAL A 48 4.29 2.40 -7.38
CA VAL A 48 4.73 2.42 -8.78
C VAL A 48 3.53 2.52 -9.72
N ASP A 49 2.46 1.78 -9.44
CA ASP A 49 1.23 1.76 -10.22
C ASP A 49 0.61 3.17 -10.35
N PHE A 50 0.48 3.89 -9.23
CA PHE A 50 0.00 5.28 -9.26
C PHE A 50 0.99 6.23 -9.93
N PHE A 51 2.29 6.08 -9.71
CA PHE A 51 3.27 6.93 -10.37
C PHE A 51 3.23 6.76 -11.90
N GLN A 52 3.01 5.54 -12.40
CA GLN A 52 2.80 5.28 -13.83
C GLN A 52 1.53 5.95 -14.35
N GLU A 53 0.44 5.90 -13.59
CA GLU A 53 -0.80 6.61 -13.92
C GLU A 53 -0.56 8.14 -13.95
N ALA A 54 0.13 8.69 -12.94
CA ALA A 54 0.45 10.11 -12.84
C ALA A 54 1.37 10.60 -13.98
N LYS A 55 2.33 9.77 -14.39
CA LYS A 55 3.20 10.08 -15.53
C LYS A 55 2.42 10.27 -16.84
N LYS A 56 1.29 9.58 -17.03
CA LYS A 56 0.47 9.70 -18.25
C LYS A 56 -0.29 11.03 -18.35
N VAL A 57 -0.47 11.73 -17.23
CA VAL A 57 -1.15 13.04 -17.21
C VAL A 57 -0.18 14.21 -17.05
N LEU A 58 1.12 13.94 -17.00
CA LEU A 58 2.18 14.93 -16.96
C LEU A 58 2.72 15.19 -18.37
N ASP A 59 3.13 16.43 -18.62
CA ASP A 59 3.97 16.74 -19.78
C ASP A 59 5.37 16.13 -19.66
N GLN A 60 6.15 16.18 -20.74
CA GLN A 60 7.48 15.55 -20.81
C GLN A 60 8.46 16.10 -19.76
N ASP A 61 8.39 17.41 -19.53
CA ASP A 61 9.13 18.17 -18.51
C ASP A 61 8.37 18.29 -17.18
N GLY A 62 7.19 17.66 -17.09
CA GLY A 62 6.32 17.75 -15.93
C GLY A 62 6.95 17.17 -14.65
N ILE A 63 6.59 17.76 -13.51
CA ILE A 63 7.12 17.39 -12.19
C ILE A 63 6.00 16.81 -11.32
N ILE A 64 6.25 15.66 -10.69
CA ILE A 64 5.45 15.19 -9.56
C ILE A 64 6.17 15.48 -8.25
N ALA A 65 5.43 15.98 -7.26
CA ALA A 65 5.91 16.18 -5.89
C ALA A 65 5.04 15.42 -4.90
N ILE A 66 5.67 14.63 -4.04
CA ILE A 66 5.03 13.92 -2.93
C ILE A 66 5.73 14.25 -1.61
N LEU A 67 5.00 14.15 -0.51
CA LEU A 67 5.53 14.37 0.84
C LEU A 67 5.81 13.04 1.53
N ALA A 68 6.97 12.96 2.20
CA ALA A 68 7.34 11.85 3.07
C ALA A 68 7.80 12.37 4.43
N PRO A 69 7.60 11.61 5.53
CA PRO A 69 8.18 11.97 6.82
C PRO A 69 9.70 12.09 6.71
N GLY A 70 10.26 13.11 7.35
CA GLY A 70 11.69 13.41 7.33
C GLY A 70 12.21 13.89 8.67
N SER A 71 13.51 14.16 8.71
CA SER A 71 14.19 14.76 9.85
C SER A 71 15.50 15.36 9.35
N LEU A 72 15.85 16.53 9.88
CA LEU A 72 17.12 17.21 9.60
C LEU A 72 18.22 16.86 10.60
N THR A 73 17.91 16.13 11.67
CA THR A 73 18.86 15.85 12.76
C THR A 73 19.23 14.39 12.84
N TYR A 74 18.26 13.50 12.64
CA TYR A 74 18.46 12.05 12.78
C TYR A 74 17.42 11.26 11.99
N LEU A 75 17.89 10.33 11.17
CA LEU A 75 17.06 9.35 10.46
C LEU A 75 17.31 7.97 11.07
N ASN A 76 16.29 7.38 11.70
CA ASN A 76 16.36 5.98 12.15
C ASN A 76 16.22 5.02 10.97
N GLU A 77 16.53 3.75 11.21
CA GLU A 77 16.50 2.69 10.19
C GLU A 77 15.14 2.60 9.49
N GLU A 78 14.04 2.73 10.23
CA GLU A 78 12.69 2.61 9.71
C GLU A 78 12.31 3.78 8.79
N LEU A 79 12.71 5.00 9.14
CA LEU A 79 12.51 6.18 8.30
C LEU A 79 13.39 6.17 7.05
N ILE A 80 14.62 5.66 7.17
CA ILE A 80 15.50 5.36 6.04
C ILE A 80 14.83 4.36 5.10
N ASN A 81 14.30 3.25 5.63
CA ASN A 81 13.64 2.22 4.82
C ASN A 81 12.40 2.78 4.11
N LEU A 82 11.59 3.59 4.79
CA LEU A 82 10.43 4.24 4.19
C LEU A 82 10.82 5.20 3.06
N ASN A 83 11.74 6.14 3.31
CA ASN A 83 12.18 7.10 2.31
C ASN A 83 12.84 6.40 1.11
N THR A 84 13.67 5.38 1.37
CA THR A 84 14.29 4.55 0.32
C THR A 84 13.22 3.82 -0.50
N CYS A 85 12.23 3.20 0.14
CA CYS A 85 11.11 2.54 -0.52
C CYS A 85 10.37 3.49 -1.47
N LEU A 86 10.06 4.70 -1.02
CA LEU A 86 9.37 5.72 -1.81
C LEU A 86 10.23 6.21 -2.99
N LEU A 87 11.51 6.50 -2.75
CA LEU A 87 12.45 6.96 -3.78
C LEU A 87 12.70 5.90 -4.86
N LEU A 88 12.91 4.63 -4.46
CA LEU A 88 13.04 3.52 -5.40
C LEU A 88 11.77 3.31 -6.20
N SER A 89 10.59 3.49 -5.59
CA SER A 89 9.30 3.36 -6.28
C SER A 89 9.08 4.48 -7.29
N LEU A 90 9.40 5.74 -6.94
CA LEU A 90 9.41 6.87 -7.88
C LEU A 90 10.39 6.62 -9.03
N GLY A 91 11.63 6.20 -8.70
CA GLY A 91 12.70 5.93 -9.66
C GLY A 91 12.44 4.75 -10.61
N LYS A 92 11.42 3.91 -10.34
CA LYS A 92 10.96 2.90 -11.31
C LYS A 92 10.15 3.48 -12.46
N VAL A 93 9.64 4.70 -12.32
CA VAL A 93 8.75 5.34 -13.28
C VAL A 93 9.38 6.58 -13.91
N PHE A 94 10.08 7.36 -13.08
CA PHE A 94 10.75 8.58 -13.47
C PHE A 94 12.27 8.37 -13.48
N PRO A 95 12.96 8.72 -14.58
CA PRO A 95 14.41 8.56 -14.67
C PRO A 95 15.18 9.46 -13.68
N TYR A 96 14.61 10.61 -13.32
CA TYR A 96 15.26 11.57 -12.43
C TYR A 96 14.40 11.82 -11.19
N THR A 97 15.01 11.64 -10.02
CA THR A 97 14.40 11.92 -8.72
C THR A 97 15.29 12.87 -7.92
N ARG A 98 14.66 13.77 -7.17
CA ARG A 98 15.34 14.76 -6.34
C ARG A 98 14.61 14.87 -5.00
N VAL A 99 15.33 15.16 -3.93
CA VAL A 99 14.74 15.38 -2.62
C VAL A 99 15.09 16.77 -2.12
N ILE A 100 14.13 17.41 -1.46
CA ILE A 100 14.36 18.58 -0.60
C ILE A 100 14.17 18.10 0.85
N PRO A 101 15.25 17.84 1.61
CA PRO A 101 15.15 17.35 2.98
C PRO A 101 14.48 18.35 3.93
N GLY A 102 13.80 17.83 4.94
CA GLY A 102 13.14 18.65 5.97
C GLY A 102 12.45 17.79 7.01
N ASP A 103 11.69 18.41 7.92
CA ASP A 103 10.77 17.70 8.83
C ASP A 103 9.77 16.84 8.05
N PHE A 104 9.40 17.34 6.86
CA PHE A 104 8.86 16.53 5.77
C PHE A 104 9.80 16.68 4.58
N ASN A 105 10.18 15.54 4.02
CA ASN A 105 10.93 15.49 2.78
C ASN A 105 9.96 15.73 1.62
N ILE A 106 10.33 16.62 0.71
CA ILE A 106 9.64 16.77 -0.56
C ILE A 106 10.38 15.91 -1.56
N LEU A 107 9.75 14.83 -2.00
CA LEU A 107 10.29 13.93 -3.02
C LEU A 107 9.75 14.39 -4.38
N LEU A 108 10.65 14.78 -5.26
CA LEU A 108 10.39 15.27 -6.60
C LEU A 108 10.81 14.23 -7.62
N ALA A 109 10.05 14.11 -8.71
CA ALA A 109 10.43 13.27 -9.83
C ALA A 109 9.96 13.86 -11.16
N SER A 110 10.76 13.65 -12.21
CA SER A 110 10.46 14.09 -13.58
C SER A 110 11.12 13.18 -14.61
N SER A 111 10.66 13.29 -15.86
CA SER A 111 11.39 12.71 -17.01
C SER A 111 12.51 13.63 -17.50
N ASP A 112 12.51 14.90 -17.09
CA ASP A 112 13.56 15.87 -17.39
C ASP A 112 14.65 15.86 -16.30
N SER A 113 15.90 15.94 -16.74
CA SER A 113 17.09 16.00 -15.89
C SER A 113 17.29 17.37 -15.22
N GLU A 114 16.64 18.43 -15.70
CA GLU A 114 16.64 19.77 -15.06
C GLU A 114 16.24 19.69 -13.57
N ILE A 115 15.43 18.70 -13.17
CA ILE A 115 15.02 18.50 -11.77
C ILE A 115 16.20 18.24 -10.82
N LEU A 116 17.35 17.78 -11.34
CA LEU A 116 18.56 17.58 -10.55
C LEU A 116 19.29 18.90 -10.26
N ASN A 117 19.10 19.90 -11.11
CA ASN A 117 19.76 21.20 -11.08
C ASN A 117 18.94 22.25 -10.29
N LEU A 118 18.45 21.84 -9.12
CA LEU A 118 17.73 22.70 -8.16
C LEU A 118 18.73 23.52 -7.33
N ASP A 119 19.15 24.67 -7.88
CA ASP A 119 19.99 25.67 -7.22
C ASP A 119 19.14 26.73 -6.50
N ALA A 120 19.50 27.05 -5.26
CA ALA A 120 18.85 28.09 -4.47
C ALA A 120 18.85 29.46 -5.17
N ASP A 121 19.97 29.86 -5.79
CA ASP A 121 20.08 31.18 -6.39
C ASP A 121 19.20 31.31 -7.65
N ARG A 122 19.09 30.23 -8.45
CA ARG A 122 18.16 30.18 -9.60
C ARG A 122 16.70 30.28 -9.16
N ILE A 123 16.34 29.61 -8.06
CA ILE A 123 14.97 29.68 -7.51
C ILE A 123 14.68 31.05 -6.91
N ILE A 124 15.65 31.68 -6.24
CA ILE A 124 15.52 33.04 -5.70
C ILE A 124 15.36 34.06 -6.83
N GLN A 125 16.10 33.91 -7.93
CA GLN A 125 15.93 34.79 -9.09
C GLN A 125 14.52 34.67 -9.66
N ARG A 126 14.04 33.45 -9.90
CA ARG A 126 12.65 33.22 -10.34
C ARG A 126 11.63 33.81 -9.36
N PHE A 127 11.84 33.63 -8.06
CA PHE A 127 10.97 34.16 -7.02
C PHE A 127 10.85 35.70 -7.09
N LYS A 128 11.96 36.39 -7.38
CA LYS A 128 12.00 37.85 -7.61
C LYS A 128 11.32 38.24 -8.91
N ASP A 129 11.61 37.53 -10.00
CA ASP A 129 11.06 37.82 -11.33
C ASP A 129 9.52 37.72 -11.35
N TYR A 130 8.95 36.76 -10.60
CA TYR A 130 7.51 36.60 -10.45
C TYR A 130 6.86 37.55 -9.41
N GLN A 131 7.65 38.38 -8.72
CA GLN A 131 7.19 39.34 -7.71
C GLN A 131 6.23 38.74 -6.67
N LEU A 132 6.54 37.52 -6.21
CA LEU A 132 5.66 36.77 -5.31
C LEU A 132 5.72 37.34 -3.89
N SER A 133 4.58 37.83 -3.40
CA SER A 133 4.42 38.26 -2.00
C SER A 133 4.02 37.08 -1.13
N THR A 134 4.93 36.57 -0.30
CA THR A 134 4.64 35.47 0.64
C THR A 134 5.08 35.81 2.06
N LYS A 135 4.47 35.16 3.06
CA LYS A 135 4.80 35.34 4.48
C LYS A 135 5.93 34.43 4.98
N LEU A 136 6.09 33.25 4.36
CA LEU A 136 7.00 32.20 4.83
C LEU A 136 8.19 32.01 3.88
N LEU A 137 7.97 32.00 2.57
CA LEU A 137 9.01 31.84 1.57
C LEU A 137 9.76 33.16 1.41
N THR A 138 10.91 33.25 2.05
CA THR A 138 11.88 34.34 1.89
C THR A 138 13.13 33.83 1.17
N GLU A 139 13.99 34.73 0.68
CA GLU A 139 15.28 34.34 0.08
C GLU A 139 16.10 33.49 1.05
N PHE A 140 16.14 33.89 2.32
CA PHE A 140 16.81 33.12 3.38
C PHE A 140 16.19 31.74 3.57
N TYR A 141 14.86 31.63 3.58
CA TYR A 141 14.18 30.35 3.73
C TYR A 141 14.44 29.41 2.55
N ILE A 142 14.49 29.94 1.32
CA ILE A 142 14.84 29.16 0.12
C ILE A 142 16.27 28.63 0.23
N LYS A 143 17.26 29.48 0.59
CA LYS A 143 18.65 29.03 0.82
C LYS A 143 18.74 27.97 1.91
N TYR A 144 18.02 28.16 3.01
CA TYR A 144 17.94 27.18 4.10
C TYR A 144 17.37 25.84 3.62
N LYS A 145 16.28 25.84 2.84
CA LYS A 145 15.64 24.61 2.36
C LYS A 145 16.45 23.89 1.29
N LEU A 146 17.17 24.62 0.44
CA LEU A 146 17.96 24.08 -0.66
C LEU A 146 19.47 23.99 -0.36
N ASP A 147 19.83 24.00 0.92
CA ASP A 147 21.22 23.88 1.37
C ASP A 147 21.89 22.59 0.80
N PRO A 148 22.98 22.71 0.02
CA PRO A 148 23.64 21.55 -0.58
C PRO A 148 24.21 20.56 0.45
N GLY A 149 24.62 21.06 1.63
CA GLY A 149 25.16 20.24 2.71
C GLY A 149 24.12 19.30 3.30
N ARG A 150 22.88 19.78 3.49
CA ARG A 150 21.75 18.96 3.95
C ARG A 150 21.36 17.89 2.96
N LEU A 151 21.32 18.25 1.67
CA LEU A 151 21.05 17.27 0.63
C LEU A 151 22.14 16.19 0.61
N LYS A 152 23.41 16.59 0.67
CA LYS A 152 24.53 15.66 0.70
C LYS A 152 24.43 14.72 1.91
N TRP A 153 24.25 15.27 3.11
CA TRP A 153 24.05 14.48 4.33
C TRP A 153 22.91 13.47 4.20
N TYR A 154 21.77 13.89 3.63
CA TYR A 154 20.61 13.02 3.42
C TYR A 154 20.92 11.87 2.46
N ILE A 155 21.56 12.16 1.33
CA ILE A 155 21.95 11.14 0.33
C ILE A 155 22.99 10.18 0.91
N ASP A 156 24.01 10.69 1.63
CA ASP A 156 25.05 9.88 2.27
C ASP A 156 24.43 8.94 3.33
N THR A 157 23.43 9.42 4.07
CA THR A 157 22.71 8.62 5.07
C THR A 157 21.87 7.51 4.43
N LEU A 158 21.16 7.79 3.34
CA LEU A 158 20.39 6.76 2.62
C LEU A 158 21.29 5.74 1.91
N SER A 159 22.37 6.19 1.28
CA SER A 159 23.28 5.34 0.50
C SER A 159 24.12 4.39 1.39
N SER A 160 24.56 4.87 2.56
CA SER A 160 25.22 4.01 3.55
C SER A 160 24.29 2.89 4.04
N ALA A 161 23.00 3.18 4.25
CA ALA A 161 22.03 2.16 4.63
C ALA A 161 21.76 1.14 3.50
N LEU A 162 21.71 1.58 2.24
CA LEU A 162 21.57 0.69 1.08
C LEU A 162 22.78 -0.26 0.89
N SER A 163 23.96 0.16 1.33
CA SER A 163 25.20 -0.63 1.20
C SER A 163 25.23 -1.86 2.13
N SER A 164 24.34 -1.92 3.12
CA SER A 164 24.28 -2.98 4.14
C SER A 164 23.70 -4.34 3.67
N SER A 165 23.64 -4.60 2.36
CA SER A 165 23.01 -5.79 1.75
C SER A 165 21.50 -5.96 2.02
N LYS A 166 20.85 -4.98 2.64
CA LYS A 166 19.41 -4.98 2.91
C LYS A 166 18.62 -4.60 1.65
N LYS A 167 17.90 -5.57 1.07
CA LYS A 167 17.03 -5.33 -0.09
C LYS A 167 15.71 -4.66 0.34
N ILE A 168 15.61 -3.35 0.14
CA ILE A 168 14.36 -2.60 0.37
C ILE A 168 13.32 -2.98 -0.68
N ARG A 169 12.09 -3.24 -0.23
CA ARG A 169 10.98 -3.63 -1.09
C ARG A 169 10.40 -2.40 -1.79
N ILE A 170 10.08 -2.54 -3.08
CA ILE A 170 9.38 -1.51 -3.86
C ILE A 170 7.90 -1.49 -3.44
N ASN A 171 7.28 -0.32 -3.50
CA ASN A 171 5.88 -0.14 -3.15
C ASN A 171 5.00 -0.30 -4.40
N ASN A 172 4.09 -1.28 -4.37
CA ASN A 172 3.14 -1.58 -5.42
C ASN A 172 1.75 -1.79 -4.82
N ASP A 173 0.69 -1.74 -5.62
CA ASP A 173 -0.67 -1.93 -5.10
C ASP A 173 -0.88 -3.32 -4.48
N LEU A 174 -0.28 -4.36 -5.07
CA LEU A 174 -0.32 -5.74 -4.57
C LEU A 174 0.73 -6.02 -3.48
N PHE A 175 1.74 -5.16 -3.37
CA PHE A 175 2.81 -5.26 -2.38
C PHE A 175 3.00 -3.90 -1.69
N PRO A 176 2.08 -3.51 -0.78
CA PRO A 176 2.02 -2.17 -0.18
C PRO A 176 3.09 -1.97 0.91
N SER A 177 4.37 -2.09 0.51
CA SER A 177 5.55 -2.00 1.38
C SER A 177 5.65 -0.67 2.12
N GLY A 178 5.11 0.42 1.56
CA GLY A 178 5.07 1.74 2.18
C GLY A 178 4.32 1.75 3.53
N VAL A 179 3.18 1.05 3.60
CA VAL A 179 2.41 0.91 4.85
C VAL A 179 3.23 0.17 5.90
N PHE A 180 3.88 -0.92 5.52
CA PHE A 180 4.70 -1.69 6.45
C PHE A 180 5.82 -0.86 7.06
N TYR A 181 6.59 -0.14 6.24
CA TYR A 181 7.69 0.70 6.73
C TYR A 181 7.20 1.88 7.57
N TYR A 182 6.07 2.48 7.20
CA TYR A 182 5.47 3.54 7.99
C TYR A 182 4.97 3.04 9.35
N LEU A 183 4.32 1.88 9.40
CA LEU A 183 3.88 1.26 10.66
C LEU A 183 5.07 0.87 11.54
N ALA A 184 6.15 0.34 10.96
CA ALA A 184 7.38 0.07 11.69
C ALA A 184 7.97 1.34 12.31
N PHE A 185 8.03 2.43 11.54
CA PHE A 185 8.46 3.74 12.03
C PHE A 185 7.59 4.24 13.19
N TRP A 186 6.27 4.24 13.04
CA TRP A 186 5.36 4.63 14.12
C TRP A 186 5.50 3.73 15.35
N ASN A 187 5.67 2.42 15.15
CA ASN A 187 5.91 1.51 16.24
C ASN A 187 7.17 1.87 17.03
N THR A 188 8.25 2.31 16.36
CA THR A 188 9.46 2.73 17.06
C THR A 188 9.24 3.95 17.97
N LEU A 189 8.32 4.85 17.59
CA LEU A 189 8.01 6.05 18.36
C LEU A 189 7.10 5.76 19.56
N TYR A 190 6.14 4.85 19.42
CA TYR A 190 5.08 4.66 20.42
C TYR A 190 5.11 3.32 21.16
N SER A 191 5.77 2.30 20.61
CA SER A 191 5.81 0.94 21.20
C SER A 191 7.13 0.22 20.88
N PRO A 192 8.26 0.69 21.43
CA PRO A 192 9.59 0.16 21.11
C PRO A 192 9.74 -1.35 21.37
N GLY A 193 9.00 -1.90 22.33
CA GLY A 193 9.02 -3.33 22.66
C GLY A 193 8.60 -4.26 21.51
N LEU A 194 7.85 -3.76 20.52
CA LEU A 194 7.40 -4.55 19.38
C LEU A 194 8.37 -4.48 18.17
N ASN A 195 9.46 -3.72 18.25
CA ASN A 195 10.40 -3.53 17.12
C ASN A 195 10.98 -4.86 16.61
N ASN A 196 11.26 -5.81 17.51
CA ASN A 196 11.77 -7.13 17.11
C ASN A 196 10.76 -7.91 16.27
N ILE A 197 9.45 -7.76 16.53
CA ILE A 197 8.39 -8.42 15.75
C ILE A 197 8.37 -7.86 14.32
N PHE A 198 8.42 -6.53 14.17
CA PHE A 198 8.48 -5.90 12.84
C PHE A 198 9.72 -6.32 12.06
N ARG A 199 10.89 -6.37 12.71
CA ARG A 199 12.14 -6.84 12.08
C ARG A 199 12.07 -8.30 11.64
N LEU A 200 11.39 -9.15 12.42
CA LEU A 200 11.12 -10.54 12.02
C LEU A 200 10.19 -10.57 10.81
N MET A 201 9.07 -9.85 10.86
CA MET A 201 8.08 -9.77 9.77
C MET A 201 8.69 -9.28 8.45
N GLU A 202 9.64 -8.34 8.50
CA GLU A 202 10.35 -7.87 7.30
C GLU A 202 11.13 -9.00 6.62
N LYS A 203 11.73 -9.90 7.41
CA LYS A 203 12.50 -11.05 6.94
C LYS A 203 11.64 -12.24 6.55
N VAL A 204 10.34 -12.23 6.90
CA VAL A 204 9.44 -13.31 6.54
C VAL A 204 9.29 -13.35 5.02
N ASN A 205 9.71 -14.46 4.45
CA ASN A 205 9.42 -14.92 3.10
C ASN A 205 8.53 -16.17 3.19
N LEU A 206 7.91 -16.57 2.07
CA LEU A 206 7.04 -17.74 2.00
C LEU A 206 7.75 -19.00 2.56
N LYS A 207 9.03 -19.20 2.22
CA LYS A 207 9.82 -20.35 2.70
C LYS A 207 10.05 -20.34 4.21
N THR A 208 10.38 -19.18 4.78
CA THR A 208 10.65 -19.05 6.23
C THR A 208 9.38 -19.16 7.05
N PHE A 209 8.21 -18.87 6.46
CA PHE A 209 6.91 -19.06 7.10
C PHE A 209 6.41 -20.50 6.98
N LEU A 210 6.58 -21.14 5.82
CA LEU A 210 6.10 -22.51 5.58
C LEU A 210 6.81 -23.54 6.46
N PHE A 211 8.11 -23.37 6.74
CA PHE A 211 8.86 -24.32 7.57
C PHE A 211 8.30 -24.49 9.00
N PRO A 212 8.15 -23.43 9.82
CA PRO A 212 7.56 -23.57 11.16
C PRO A 212 6.09 -23.99 11.12
N LEU A 213 5.34 -23.62 10.08
CA LEU A 213 3.95 -24.05 9.89
C LEU A 213 3.85 -25.57 9.65
N ILE A 214 4.68 -26.11 8.76
CA ILE A 214 4.74 -27.54 8.48
C ILE A 214 5.19 -28.30 9.73
N LEU A 215 6.21 -27.79 10.44
CA LEU A 215 6.66 -28.38 11.69
C LEU A 215 5.54 -28.41 12.74
N PHE A 216 4.80 -27.30 12.89
CA PHE A 216 3.65 -27.22 13.78
C PHE A 216 2.56 -28.24 13.41
N ILE A 217 2.24 -28.38 12.12
CA ILE A 217 1.27 -29.38 11.62
C ILE A 217 1.74 -30.80 11.93
N ILE A 218 3.02 -31.12 11.70
CA ILE A 218 3.59 -32.45 11.99
C ILE A 218 3.52 -32.75 13.49
N ILE A 219 3.94 -31.81 14.34
CA ILE A 219 3.86 -31.94 15.80
C ILE A 219 2.40 -32.15 16.23
N PHE A 220 1.48 -31.35 15.71
CA PHE A 220 0.05 -31.49 15.99
C PHE A 220 -0.48 -32.88 15.60
N LEU A 221 -0.10 -33.39 14.43
CA LEU A 221 -0.49 -34.74 13.97
C LEU A 221 0.12 -35.85 14.84
N LEU A 222 1.37 -35.72 15.28
CA LEU A 222 2.04 -36.68 16.15
C LEU A 222 1.41 -36.73 17.55
N ILE A 223 1.11 -35.58 18.15
CA ILE A 223 0.42 -35.50 19.44
C ILE A 223 -1.00 -36.08 19.29
N ARG A 224 -1.69 -35.79 18.16
CA ARG A 224 -3.00 -36.39 17.85
C ARG A 224 -2.93 -37.90 17.75
N ALA A 225 -1.90 -38.47 17.12
CA ALA A 225 -1.72 -39.91 16.99
C ALA A 225 -1.51 -40.59 18.37
N LYS A 226 -0.83 -39.93 19.30
CA LYS A 226 -0.59 -40.44 20.67
C LYS A 226 -1.74 -40.23 21.65
N THR A 227 -2.69 -39.33 21.38
CA THR A 227 -3.67 -38.91 22.41
C THR A 227 -5.12 -38.95 21.91
N ASN A 228 -5.94 -39.88 22.45
CA ASN A 228 -7.36 -39.98 22.10
C ASN A 228 -8.19 -38.75 22.52
N LYS A 229 -7.73 -37.94 23.50
CA LYS A 229 -8.39 -36.68 23.90
C LYS A 229 -8.45 -35.65 22.75
N LEU A 230 -7.47 -35.65 21.84
CA LEU A 230 -7.42 -34.76 20.68
C LEU A 230 -8.43 -35.12 19.58
N LYS A 231 -8.98 -36.35 19.59
CA LYS A 231 -10.09 -36.70 18.68
C LYS A 231 -11.34 -35.88 18.97
N LYS A 232 -11.64 -35.60 20.25
CA LYS A 232 -12.75 -34.72 20.66
C LYS A 232 -12.48 -33.25 20.33
N ALA A 233 -11.22 -32.83 20.33
CA ALA A 233 -10.82 -31.47 19.95
C ALA A 233 -10.85 -31.20 18.43
N SER A 234 -10.98 -32.24 17.60
CA SER A 234 -10.95 -32.09 16.13
C SER A 234 -12.07 -31.20 15.58
N LEU A 235 -13.28 -31.31 16.14
CA LEU A 235 -14.42 -30.49 15.70
C LEU A 235 -14.23 -29.01 16.06
N PRO A 236 -13.91 -28.62 17.32
CA PRO A 236 -13.56 -27.24 17.64
C PRO A 236 -12.40 -26.68 16.81
N VAL A 237 -11.36 -27.50 16.56
CA VAL A 237 -10.22 -27.06 15.73
C VAL A 237 -10.66 -26.77 14.30
N ALA A 238 -11.47 -27.64 13.68
CA ALA A 238 -11.99 -27.41 12.34
C ALA A 238 -12.86 -26.14 12.26
N ILE A 239 -13.74 -25.92 13.25
CA ILE A 239 -14.56 -24.70 13.33
C ILE A 239 -13.65 -23.46 13.46
N ALA A 240 -12.63 -23.51 14.31
CA ALA A 240 -11.70 -22.41 14.50
C ALA A 240 -10.87 -22.12 13.25
N THR A 241 -10.33 -23.14 12.58
CA THR A 241 -9.49 -22.96 11.37
C THR A 241 -10.31 -22.49 10.18
N THR A 242 -11.51 -23.04 9.97
CA THR A 242 -12.41 -22.59 8.90
C THR A 242 -12.92 -21.17 9.13
N GLY A 243 -13.31 -20.84 10.37
CA GLY A 243 -13.69 -19.48 10.75
C GLY A 243 -12.55 -18.48 10.59
N PHE A 244 -11.34 -18.83 11.04
CA PHE A 244 -10.14 -18.03 10.84
C PHE A 244 -9.83 -17.82 9.35
N ALA A 245 -9.88 -18.87 8.54
CA ALA A 245 -9.66 -18.77 7.10
C ALA A 245 -10.71 -17.87 6.43
N GLY A 246 -11.99 -18.03 6.77
CA GLY A 246 -13.08 -17.18 6.29
C GLY A 246 -12.87 -15.71 6.61
N MET A 247 -12.54 -15.38 7.87
CA MET A 247 -12.21 -14.01 8.28
C MET A 247 -10.97 -13.47 7.55
N ALA A 248 -9.93 -14.29 7.41
CA ALA A 248 -8.72 -13.90 6.69
C ALA A 248 -9.01 -13.58 5.22
N PHE A 249 -9.79 -14.40 4.51
CA PHE A 249 -10.16 -14.10 3.13
C PHE A 249 -11.01 -12.85 3.01
N GLN A 250 -11.97 -12.65 3.90
CA GLN A 250 -12.78 -11.44 3.92
C GLN A 250 -11.89 -10.19 4.09
N LEU A 251 -10.96 -10.22 5.05
CA LEU A 251 -10.01 -9.13 5.26
C LEU A 251 -9.09 -8.93 4.05
N ILE A 252 -8.54 -9.99 3.46
CA ILE A 252 -7.69 -9.90 2.26
C ILE A 252 -8.45 -9.23 1.11
N ILE A 253 -9.72 -9.60 0.88
CA ILE A 253 -10.55 -8.99 -0.16
C ILE A 253 -10.79 -7.51 0.13
N ILE A 254 -11.17 -7.15 1.37
CA ILE A 254 -11.41 -5.76 1.77
C ILE A 254 -10.14 -4.91 1.61
N LEU A 255 -9.01 -5.40 2.12
CA LEU A 255 -7.71 -4.70 2.06
C LEU A 255 -7.23 -4.55 0.61
N THR A 256 -7.39 -5.58 -0.22
CA THR A 256 -7.06 -5.51 -1.65
C THR A 256 -7.94 -4.50 -2.36
N PHE A 257 -9.24 -4.48 -2.05
CA PHE A 257 -10.18 -3.51 -2.58
C PHE A 257 -9.78 -2.07 -2.21
N GLN A 258 -9.39 -1.83 -0.94
CA GLN A 258 -8.88 -0.53 -0.49
C GLN A 258 -7.62 -0.09 -1.23
N SER A 259 -6.72 -1.03 -1.55
CA SER A 259 -5.51 -0.74 -2.34
C SER A 259 -5.85 -0.26 -3.75
N PHE A 260 -6.81 -0.90 -4.42
CA PHE A 260 -7.15 -0.59 -5.81
C PHE A 260 -8.08 0.60 -6.00
N TYR A 261 -9.15 0.68 -5.19
CA TYR A 261 -10.25 1.63 -5.37
C TYR A 261 -10.31 2.70 -4.28
N GLY A 262 -9.45 2.61 -3.26
CA GLY A 262 -9.54 3.47 -2.07
C GLY A 262 -10.71 3.07 -1.18
N ASN A 263 -11.04 3.95 -0.23
CA ASN A 263 -12.10 3.66 0.73
C ASN A 263 -13.42 4.27 0.30
N ILE A 264 -14.31 3.39 -0.15
CA ILE A 264 -15.73 3.69 -0.30
C ILE A 264 -16.45 2.81 0.70
N TYR A 265 -16.79 3.38 1.87
CA TYR A 265 -17.33 2.65 3.01
C TYR A 265 -18.55 1.79 2.64
N HIS A 266 -19.42 2.25 1.74
CA HIS A 266 -20.58 1.47 1.29
C HIS A 266 -20.20 0.16 0.58
N ARG A 267 -19.10 0.14 -0.20
CA ARG A 267 -18.65 -1.06 -0.92
C ARG A 267 -18.05 -2.09 0.01
N ILE A 268 -17.34 -1.64 1.05
CA ILE A 268 -16.86 -2.53 2.11
C ILE A 268 -18.04 -3.16 2.84
N GLY A 269 -19.10 -2.37 3.10
CA GLY A 269 -20.36 -2.88 3.63
C GLY A 269 -20.97 -3.97 2.76
N LEU A 270 -21.08 -3.74 1.45
CA LEU A 270 -21.63 -4.73 0.51
C LEU A 270 -20.78 -6.00 0.42
N LEU A 271 -19.45 -5.89 0.42
CA LEU A 271 -18.55 -7.05 0.50
C LEU A 271 -18.79 -7.87 1.77
N ALA A 272 -18.97 -7.19 2.91
CA ALA A 272 -19.28 -7.86 4.18
C ALA A 272 -20.67 -8.50 4.16
N THR A 273 -21.68 -7.82 3.60
CA THR A 273 -23.03 -8.36 3.44
C THR A 273 -23.04 -9.58 2.53
N ALA A 274 -22.34 -9.54 1.38
CA ALA A 274 -22.23 -10.67 0.47
C ALA A 274 -21.57 -11.88 1.14
N PHE A 275 -20.53 -11.65 1.95
CA PHE A 275 -19.90 -12.71 2.75
C PHE A 275 -20.87 -13.30 3.78
N MET A 276 -21.58 -12.47 4.55
CA MET A 276 -22.56 -12.92 5.55
C MET A 276 -23.76 -13.65 4.90
N ALA A 277 -24.26 -13.14 3.77
CA ALA A 277 -25.31 -13.78 3.00
C ALA A 277 -24.86 -15.14 2.47
N GLY A 278 -23.63 -15.24 1.97
CA GLY A 278 -23.01 -16.50 1.56
C GLY A 278 -22.93 -17.52 2.70
N LEU A 279 -22.55 -17.10 3.91
CA LEU A 279 -22.55 -17.95 5.09
C LEU A 279 -23.96 -18.43 5.47
N ALA A 280 -24.95 -17.51 5.44
CA ALA A 280 -26.34 -17.83 5.76
C ALA A 280 -26.93 -18.84 4.76
N LEU A 281 -26.77 -18.58 3.46
CA LEU A 281 -27.20 -19.47 2.38
C LEU A 281 -26.50 -20.83 2.45
N GLY A 282 -25.18 -20.84 2.67
CA GLY A 282 -24.41 -22.07 2.84
C GLY A 282 -24.92 -22.92 4.00
N SER A 283 -25.22 -22.28 5.14
CA SER A 283 -25.80 -22.95 6.31
C SER A 283 -27.18 -23.54 6.01
N ILE A 284 -28.08 -22.78 5.37
CA ILE A 284 -29.42 -23.25 4.99
C ILE A 284 -29.33 -24.45 4.03
N VAL A 285 -28.49 -24.35 3.00
CA VAL A 285 -28.30 -25.43 2.01
C VAL A 285 -27.79 -26.69 2.68
N VAL A 286 -26.72 -26.60 3.49
CA VAL A 286 -26.12 -27.75 4.18
C VAL A 286 -27.11 -28.38 5.16
N ASN A 287 -27.85 -27.59 5.94
CA ASN A 287 -28.88 -28.10 6.84
C ASN A 287 -29.99 -28.84 6.09
N SER A 288 -30.42 -28.31 4.95
CA SER A 288 -31.48 -28.92 4.13
C SER A 288 -31.09 -30.27 3.53
N ILE A 289 -29.79 -30.51 3.29
CA ILE A 289 -29.28 -31.78 2.77
C ILE A 289 -28.70 -32.68 3.86
N MET A 290 -28.62 -32.23 5.12
CA MET A 290 -27.90 -32.89 6.21
C MET A 290 -28.39 -34.30 6.50
N GLU A 291 -29.71 -34.53 6.44
CA GLU A 291 -30.32 -35.85 6.66
C GLU A 291 -30.03 -36.84 5.51
N ARG A 292 -29.74 -36.33 4.31
CA ARG A 292 -29.46 -37.14 3.12
C ARG A 292 -27.98 -37.51 2.98
N ILE A 293 -27.10 -36.90 3.79
CA ILE A 293 -25.65 -37.11 3.71
C ILE A 293 -25.25 -38.39 4.44
N LYS A 294 -24.97 -39.45 3.68
CA LYS A 294 -24.50 -40.75 4.21
C LYS A 294 -23.12 -40.67 4.87
N ASN A 295 -22.20 -39.86 4.35
CA ASN A 295 -20.83 -39.74 4.85
C ASN A 295 -20.46 -38.28 5.15
N LYS A 296 -20.69 -37.85 6.39
CA LYS A 296 -20.43 -36.49 6.89
C LYS A 296 -18.94 -36.11 6.83
N LEU A 297 -18.05 -37.07 7.07
CA LEU A 297 -16.60 -36.85 7.04
C LEU A 297 -16.11 -36.55 5.61
N SER A 298 -16.59 -37.30 4.62
CA SER A 298 -16.24 -37.07 3.21
C SER A 298 -16.69 -35.69 2.73
N LEU A 299 -17.88 -35.24 3.15
CA LEU A 299 -18.34 -33.89 2.82
C LEU A 299 -17.45 -32.81 3.44
N LEU A 300 -17.10 -32.96 4.73
CA LEU A 300 -16.20 -32.03 5.41
C LEU A 300 -14.85 -31.93 4.69
N ILE A 301 -14.24 -33.07 4.32
CA ILE A 301 -12.98 -33.09 3.57
C ILE A 301 -13.11 -32.37 2.22
N LYS A 302 -14.22 -32.56 1.50
CA LYS A 302 -14.47 -31.86 0.22
C LYS A 302 -14.60 -30.35 0.40
N LEU A 303 -15.29 -29.90 1.45
CA LEU A 303 -15.42 -28.47 1.77
C LEU A 303 -14.07 -27.85 2.15
N GLU A 304 -13.29 -28.52 2.99
CA GLU A 304 -11.93 -28.08 3.35
C GLU A 304 -11.02 -28.03 2.11
N ALA A 305 -11.08 -29.05 1.25
CA ALA A 305 -10.34 -29.05 0.00
C ALA A 305 -10.75 -27.89 -0.93
N ALA A 306 -12.05 -27.54 -0.97
CA ALA A 306 -12.53 -26.38 -1.71
C ALA A 306 -12.03 -25.06 -1.12
N ILE A 307 -11.96 -24.92 0.21
CA ILE A 307 -11.37 -23.75 0.88
C ILE A 307 -9.88 -23.63 0.55
N VAL A 308 -9.12 -24.73 0.61
CA VAL A 308 -7.70 -24.74 0.24
C VAL A 308 -7.52 -24.38 -1.24
N LEU A 309 -8.33 -24.94 -2.13
CA LEU A 309 -8.32 -24.60 -3.55
C LEU A 309 -8.61 -23.11 -3.75
N TYR A 310 -9.64 -22.56 -3.10
CA TYR A 310 -9.95 -21.14 -3.13
C TYR A 310 -8.79 -20.28 -2.63
N SER A 311 -8.12 -20.70 -1.55
CA SER A 311 -6.94 -20.02 -0.99
C SER A 311 -5.80 -19.92 -2.00
N VAL A 312 -5.57 -20.98 -2.77
CA VAL A 312 -4.54 -21.03 -3.81
C VAL A 312 -4.96 -20.20 -5.02
N CYS A 313 -6.23 -20.28 -5.44
CA CYS A 313 -6.75 -19.54 -6.59
C CYS A 313 -6.85 -18.03 -6.35
N LEU A 314 -7.16 -17.59 -5.12
CA LEU A 314 -7.45 -16.19 -4.82
C LEU A 314 -6.30 -15.23 -5.22
N PRO A 315 -5.02 -15.46 -4.87
CA PRO A 315 -3.92 -14.61 -5.34
C PRO A 315 -3.81 -14.51 -6.87
N PHE A 316 -4.07 -15.59 -7.60
CA PHE A 316 -4.07 -15.59 -9.08
C PHE A 316 -5.24 -14.79 -9.65
N LEU A 317 -6.41 -14.88 -9.02
CA LEU A 317 -7.57 -14.08 -9.38
C LEU A 317 -7.30 -12.60 -9.14
N LEU A 318 -6.74 -12.23 -7.98
CA LEU A 318 -6.43 -10.83 -7.64
C LEU A 318 -5.34 -10.22 -8.53
N THR A 319 -4.29 -10.97 -8.85
CA THR A 319 -3.23 -10.52 -9.76
C THR A 319 -3.74 -10.37 -11.19
N SER A 320 -4.53 -11.33 -11.68
CA SER A 320 -5.18 -11.24 -12.99
C SER A 320 -6.12 -10.03 -13.05
N PHE A 321 -6.92 -9.83 -12.00
CA PHE A 321 -7.82 -8.69 -11.88
C PHE A 321 -7.06 -7.35 -11.90
N HIS A 322 -5.92 -7.25 -11.20
CA HIS A 322 -5.04 -6.07 -11.20
C HIS A 322 -4.55 -5.71 -12.62
N LEU A 323 -4.21 -6.70 -13.44
CA LEU A 323 -3.78 -6.47 -14.83
C LEU A 323 -4.88 -5.86 -15.70
N TYR A 324 -6.15 -6.19 -15.44
CA TYR A 324 -7.29 -5.70 -16.22
C TYR A 324 -7.96 -4.45 -15.62
N LEU A 325 -7.54 -4.01 -14.44
CA LEU A 325 -8.08 -2.86 -13.71
C LEU A 325 -7.90 -1.53 -14.47
N GLY A 326 -6.93 -1.45 -15.37
CA GLY A 326 -6.73 -0.32 -16.27
C GLY A 326 -7.74 -0.23 -17.42
N LYS A 327 -8.57 -1.26 -17.63
CA LYS A 327 -9.59 -1.27 -18.68
C LYS A 327 -10.91 -0.70 -18.15
N PRO A 328 -11.49 0.33 -18.82
CA PRO A 328 -12.71 1.00 -18.34
C PRO A 328 -13.88 0.05 -18.06
N TRP A 329 -14.04 -1.00 -18.89
CA TRP A 329 -15.15 -1.94 -18.72
C TRP A 329 -15.03 -2.79 -17.46
N VAL A 330 -13.84 -3.23 -17.06
CA VAL A 330 -13.67 -4.05 -15.83
C VAL A 330 -13.97 -3.22 -14.60
N PHE A 331 -13.49 -1.97 -14.60
CA PHE A 331 -13.80 -1.01 -13.56
C PHE A 331 -15.32 -0.78 -13.45
N SER A 332 -16.01 -0.56 -14.57
CA SER A 332 -17.47 -0.40 -14.60
C SER A 332 -18.23 -1.66 -14.18
N SER A 333 -17.81 -2.85 -14.62
CA SER A 333 -18.45 -4.12 -14.24
C SER A 333 -18.37 -4.39 -12.74
N VAL A 334 -17.21 -4.13 -12.13
CA VAL A 334 -17.01 -4.29 -10.69
C VAL A 334 -17.78 -3.25 -9.91
N GLN A 335 -17.87 -2.03 -10.42
CA GLN A 335 -18.75 -1.02 -9.82
C GLN A 335 -20.22 -1.41 -9.88
N ILE A 336 -20.70 -1.91 -11.02
CA ILE A 336 -22.09 -2.35 -11.19
C ILE A 336 -22.40 -3.54 -10.27
N MET A 337 -21.50 -4.53 -10.20
CA MET A 337 -21.66 -5.72 -9.36
C MET A 337 -21.56 -5.41 -7.85
N LEU A 338 -20.96 -4.28 -7.47
CA LEU A 338 -20.87 -3.80 -6.08
C LEU A 338 -21.80 -2.61 -5.81
N LEU A 339 -22.69 -2.24 -6.72
CA LEU A 339 -23.72 -1.21 -6.53
C LEU A 339 -25.13 -1.79 -6.62
N LEU A 340 -25.30 -2.92 -7.33
CA LEU A 340 -26.41 -3.87 -7.18
C LEU A 340 -26.19 -4.73 -5.93
#